data_AF-A0A1I2F414-F1
#
_entry.id   AF-A0A1I2F414-F1
#
_cell.length_a   1.000
_cell.length_b   1.000
_cell.length_c   1.000
_cell.angle_alpha   90.00
_cell.angle_beta   90.00
_cell.angle_gamma   90.00
#
_symmetry.space_group_name_H-M   'P 1'
#
loop_
_entity.id
_entity.type
_entity.pdbx_description
1 polymer ?
#
loop_
_entity_poly.entity_id
_entity_poly.type
_entity_poly.pdbx_seq_one_letter_code
_entity_poly.pdbx_strand_id
1 'polypeptide(L)'
;MSVFRASAGEPVHRPPEAPHPASPPGHRVPHQRASEHRYPDGPTEPLGTARDGPAPESRPREGAAPDPPAALIPRAATPPPIVVADPEPAVAPRPRRRRAGIVAAILLSLLALLASGAGVWLSWRAYQATRAPEPAFRAAPVIASVAARPPQPARYPVAYAKEPLRLQVACAAVLHLDLDEPRADAAEVLADLRYDGGCGTKPPQLGLGVGAAGGSRQVSADADAADCDRAIRTAPLGRGLAVEVKEGTAVCVLTAAAPAQLVLVEIIDVGGSGTAGLRATSWQVPGDR
;
A
#
# COMPACT_ATOMS: atom_id res chain seq x y z
N MET A 1 -4.57 24.54 -51.84
CA MET A 1 -3.40 23.63 -51.99
C MET A 1 -2.26 24.24 -51.20
N SER A 2 -2.08 23.82 -49.94
CA SER A 2 -1.02 24.33 -49.05
C SER A 2 0.12 23.33 -49.01
N VAL A 3 1.29 23.78 -49.45
CA VAL A 3 2.51 22.98 -49.50
C VAL A 3 3.26 23.13 -48.18
N PHE A 4 3.33 22.06 -47.39
CA PHE A 4 4.17 21.99 -46.20
C PHE A 4 5.63 21.76 -46.61
N ARG A 5 6.49 22.72 -46.28
CA ARG A 5 7.96 22.60 -46.38
C ARG A 5 8.47 21.93 -45.10
N ALA A 6 9.09 20.77 -45.24
CA ALA A 6 9.81 20.11 -44.16
C ALA A 6 11.16 20.81 -43.94
N SER A 7 11.41 21.27 -42.72
CA SER A 7 12.71 21.77 -42.28
C SER A 7 13.64 20.59 -41.97
N ALA A 8 14.79 20.54 -42.64
CA ALA A 8 15.84 19.59 -42.36
C ALA A 8 16.45 19.88 -40.98
N GLY A 9 16.47 18.87 -40.11
CA GLY A 9 17.05 18.95 -38.77
C GLY A 9 18.57 19.10 -38.82
N GLU A 10 19.06 20.00 -37.96
CA GLU A 10 20.48 20.30 -37.73
C GLU A 10 21.23 19.06 -37.21
N PRO A 11 22.44 18.76 -37.72
CA PRO A 11 23.23 17.63 -37.24
C PRO A 11 23.76 17.92 -35.83
N VAL A 12 23.38 17.07 -34.86
CA VAL A 12 23.88 17.11 -33.49
C VAL A 12 25.38 16.82 -33.49
N HIS A 13 26.17 17.84 -33.17
CA HIS A 13 27.61 17.72 -33.03
C HIS A 13 27.94 16.91 -31.76
N ARG A 14 28.39 15.66 -31.94
CA ARG A 14 28.86 14.80 -30.85
C ARG A 14 30.26 15.26 -30.42
N PRO A 15 30.48 15.68 -29.17
CA PRO A 15 31.82 16.05 -28.72
C PRO A 15 32.75 14.83 -28.72
N PRO A 16 34.06 15.02 -28.96
CA PRO A 16 35.03 13.95 -28.95
C PRO A 16 35.13 13.32 -27.57
N GLU A 17 35.09 11.99 -27.55
CA GLU A 17 35.20 11.13 -26.39
C GLU A 17 36.55 11.36 -25.69
N ALA A 18 36.51 11.75 -24.42
CA ALA A 18 37.72 11.99 -23.65
C ALA A 18 38.51 10.67 -23.48
N PRO A 19 39.84 10.68 -23.63
CA PRO A 19 40.65 9.48 -23.46
C PRO A 19 40.50 8.94 -22.03
N HIS A 20 40.11 7.67 -21.93
CA HIS A 20 40.01 6.97 -20.65
C HIS A 20 41.36 6.99 -19.91
N PRO A 21 41.37 7.27 -18.60
CA PRO A 21 42.58 7.19 -17.81
C PRO A 21 43.10 5.75 -17.79
N ALA A 22 44.40 5.60 -18.03
CA ALA A 22 45.11 4.33 -17.96
C ALA A 22 44.87 3.67 -16.60
N SER A 23 44.39 2.42 -16.62
CA SER A 23 44.21 1.63 -15.40
C SER A 23 45.56 1.45 -14.70
N PRO A 24 45.62 1.66 -13.37
CA PRO A 24 46.86 1.48 -12.62
C PRO A 24 47.33 0.01 -12.69
N PRO A 25 48.66 -0.22 -12.71
CA PRO A 25 49.22 -1.55 -12.81
C PRO A 25 48.92 -2.38 -11.55
N GLY A 26 48.08 -3.40 -11.73
CA GLY A 26 48.25 -4.72 -11.14
C GLY A 26 48.42 -4.82 -9.62
N HIS A 27 47.36 -4.54 -8.85
CA HIS A 27 47.17 -5.26 -7.59
C HIS A 27 46.48 -6.60 -7.89
N ARG A 28 47.29 -7.66 -8.01
CA ARG A 28 46.82 -9.05 -7.89
C ARG A 28 46.15 -9.17 -6.52
N VAL A 29 44.82 -9.13 -6.51
CA VAL A 29 44.04 -9.62 -5.38
C VAL A 29 44.30 -11.13 -5.32
N PRO A 30 44.87 -11.67 -4.23
CA PRO A 30 44.96 -13.11 -4.08
C PRO A 30 43.53 -13.65 -4.12
N HIS A 31 43.26 -14.59 -5.03
CA HIS A 31 42.04 -15.39 -4.99
C HIS A 31 41.93 -15.98 -3.59
N GLN A 32 41.06 -15.40 -2.75
CA GLN A 32 40.60 -16.06 -1.55
C GLN A 32 39.90 -17.32 -2.02
N ARG A 33 40.64 -18.42 -1.93
CA ARG A 33 40.14 -19.78 -2.00
C ARG A 33 38.91 -19.81 -1.10
N ALA A 34 37.74 -20.02 -1.70
CA ALA A 34 36.52 -20.30 -0.97
C ALA A 34 36.88 -21.37 0.06
N SER A 35 36.86 -20.99 1.34
CA SER A 35 37.04 -21.92 2.42
C SER A 35 35.75 -22.71 2.44
N GLU A 36 35.78 -23.87 1.77
CA GLU A 36 34.78 -24.92 1.91
C GLU A 36 34.52 -25.09 3.41
N HIS A 37 33.43 -24.50 3.88
CA HIS A 37 32.88 -24.81 5.18
C HIS A 37 32.45 -26.27 5.07
N ARG A 38 33.34 -27.17 5.50
CA ARG A 38 32.97 -28.49 5.98
C ARG A 38 31.87 -28.29 7.01
N TYR A 39 30.65 -28.54 6.57
CA TYR A 39 29.57 -28.87 7.48
C TYR A 39 30.06 -30.08 8.28
N PRO A 40 30.15 -30.01 9.62
CA PRO A 40 30.37 -31.23 10.38
C PRO A 40 29.17 -32.13 10.13
N ASP A 41 29.45 -33.36 9.67
CA ASP A 41 28.50 -34.45 9.63
C ASP A 41 27.80 -34.52 10.99
N GLY A 42 26.57 -34.00 11.03
CA GLY A 42 25.65 -34.25 12.12
C GLY A 42 25.31 -35.73 12.14
N PRO A 43 25.08 -36.32 13.32
CA PRO A 43 24.88 -37.75 13.46
C PRO A 43 23.72 -38.22 12.58
N THR A 44 24.04 -39.09 11.62
CA THR A 44 23.10 -40.01 11.01
C THR A 44 22.57 -40.91 12.13
N GLU A 45 21.46 -40.49 12.74
CA GLU A 45 20.68 -41.43 13.54
C GLU A 45 20.20 -42.56 12.61
N PRO A 46 20.46 -43.82 12.98
CA PRO A 46 20.04 -44.95 12.17
C PRO A 46 18.51 -45.01 12.15
N LEU A 47 17.97 -45.24 10.96
CA LEU A 47 16.61 -45.72 10.72
C LEU A 47 16.28 -46.82 11.72
N GLY A 48 15.53 -46.44 12.74
CA GLY A 48 14.96 -47.35 13.73
C GLY A 48 14.11 -48.37 13.00
N THR A 49 14.52 -49.62 13.16
CA THR A 49 13.80 -50.82 12.77
C THR A 49 12.37 -50.80 13.31
N ALA A 50 11.45 -51.19 12.42
CA ALA A 50 10.12 -51.70 12.68
C ALA A 50 9.79 -51.96 14.17
N ARG A 51 8.92 -51.12 14.72
CA ARG A 51 8.13 -51.46 15.90
C ARG A 51 6.73 -51.78 15.42
N ASP A 52 6.46 -53.09 15.30
CA ASP A 52 5.11 -53.64 15.24
C ASP A 52 4.33 -53.15 16.46
N GLY A 53 3.50 -52.14 16.26
CA GLY A 53 2.46 -51.71 17.18
C GLY A 53 1.11 -52.14 16.63
N PRO A 54 0.22 -52.75 17.43
CA PRO A 54 -1.07 -53.22 16.96
C PRO A 54 -1.91 -52.06 16.42
N ALA A 55 -2.58 -52.33 15.30
CA ALA A 55 -3.40 -51.43 14.52
C ALA A 55 -4.36 -50.57 15.36
N PRO A 56 -4.59 -49.30 14.99
CA PRO A 56 -5.76 -48.59 15.47
C PRO A 56 -7.02 -49.27 14.93
N GLU A 57 -7.77 -49.82 15.86
CA GLU A 57 -9.10 -50.40 15.73
C GLU A 57 -10.00 -49.47 14.90
N SER A 58 -10.20 -49.84 13.64
CA SER A 58 -11.24 -49.32 12.76
C SER A 58 -12.59 -49.67 13.35
N ARG A 59 -13.23 -48.72 14.03
CA ARG A 59 -14.65 -48.86 14.40
C ARG A 59 -15.50 -48.85 13.11
N PRO A 60 -16.26 -49.91 12.83
CA PRO A 60 -17.33 -49.85 11.85
C PRO A 60 -18.52 -49.15 12.52
N ARG A 61 -18.88 -47.95 12.07
CA ARG A 61 -20.20 -47.38 12.36
C ARG A 61 -21.12 -47.70 11.19
N GLU A 62 -21.46 -48.97 11.13
CA GLU A 62 -22.56 -49.51 10.34
C GLU A 62 -23.81 -49.54 11.21
N GLY A 63 -24.95 -49.10 10.65
CA GLY A 63 -26.26 -49.25 11.27
C GLY A 63 -27.02 -47.93 11.46
N ALA A 64 -27.67 -47.46 10.40
CA ALA A 64 -29.14 -47.44 10.32
C ALA A 64 -29.59 -46.46 9.22
N ALA A 65 -29.83 -46.99 8.02
CA ALA A 65 -30.93 -46.49 7.21
C ALA A 65 -32.23 -47.14 7.73
N PRO A 66 -33.34 -46.39 7.77
CA PRO A 66 -34.47 -46.85 6.97
C PRO A 66 -35.08 -45.74 6.12
N ASP A 67 -35.29 -46.13 4.87
CA ASP A 67 -36.35 -45.78 3.92
C ASP A 67 -36.62 -44.33 3.46
N PRO A 68 -36.71 -44.13 2.13
CA PRO A 68 -37.19 -42.90 1.52
C PRO A 68 -38.75 -42.85 1.55
N PRO A 69 -39.37 -41.73 1.93
CA PRO A 69 -40.76 -41.53 1.55
C PRO A 69 -40.83 -41.24 0.05
N ALA A 70 -41.58 -42.11 -0.61
CA ALA A 70 -42.06 -42.02 -1.96
C ALA A 70 -42.66 -40.64 -2.30
N ALA A 71 -42.46 -40.28 -3.57
CA ALA A 71 -43.19 -39.30 -4.36
C ALA A 71 -44.50 -38.74 -3.75
N LEU A 72 -44.53 -37.42 -3.56
CA LEU A 72 -45.75 -36.64 -3.78
C LEU A 72 -45.46 -35.53 -4.79
N ILE A 73 -45.87 -35.84 -6.01
CA ILE A 73 -46.25 -34.96 -7.10
C ILE A 73 -46.85 -33.63 -6.56
N PRO A 74 -46.31 -32.45 -6.91
CA PRO A 74 -47.05 -31.21 -6.80
C PRO A 74 -48.21 -31.28 -7.79
N ARG A 75 -49.38 -31.55 -7.20
CA ARG A 75 -50.70 -31.56 -7.82
C ARG A 75 -50.88 -30.35 -8.72
N ALA A 76 -51.31 -30.62 -9.94
CA ALA A 76 -51.82 -29.61 -10.86
C ALA A 76 -52.94 -28.78 -10.20
N ALA A 77 -52.89 -27.47 -10.48
CA ALA A 77 -53.98 -26.51 -10.54
C ALA A 77 -54.96 -26.45 -9.34
N THR A 78 -54.86 -25.37 -8.59
CA THR A 78 -56.06 -24.63 -8.20
C THR A 78 -55.94 -23.25 -8.86
N PRO A 79 -56.75 -22.94 -9.90
CA PRO A 79 -56.85 -21.57 -10.37
C PRO A 79 -57.29 -20.68 -9.19
N PRO A 80 -56.77 -19.46 -9.07
CA PRO A 80 -57.24 -18.54 -8.05
C PRO A 80 -58.76 -18.38 -8.20
N PRO A 81 -59.51 -18.26 -7.09
CA PRO A 81 -60.92 -17.95 -7.16
C PRO A 81 -61.10 -16.70 -8.03
N ILE A 82 -61.98 -16.81 -9.03
CA ILE A 82 -62.50 -15.65 -9.74
C ILE A 82 -63.20 -14.81 -8.67
N VAL A 83 -62.47 -13.83 -8.15
CA VAL A 83 -63.03 -12.74 -7.38
C VAL A 83 -63.92 -12.01 -8.36
N VAL A 84 -65.22 -12.25 -8.25
CA VAL A 84 -66.25 -11.41 -8.87
C VAL A 84 -65.90 -9.98 -8.48
N ALA A 85 -65.52 -9.21 -9.49
CA ALA A 85 -65.21 -7.81 -9.32
C ALA A 85 -66.41 -7.14 -8.68
N ASP A 86 -66.24 -6.71 -7.43
CA ASP A 86 -67.16 -5.77 -6.81
C ASP A 86 -67.25 -4.54 -7.74
N PRO A 87 -68.46 -3.98 -7.92
CA PRO A 87 -68.67 -2.84 -8.79
C PRO A 87 -67.75 -1.69 -8.38
N GLU A 88 -66.95 -1.29 -9.36
CA GLU A 88 -66.04 -0.16 -9.39
C GLU A 88 -66.53 0.99 -8.49
N PRO A 89 -65.85 1.26 -7.35
CA PRO A 89 -66.18 2.43 -6.55
C PRO A 89 -65.81 3.66 -7.37
N ALA A 90 -66.83 4.47 -7.67
CA ALA A 90 -66.73 5.73 -8.38
C ALA A 90 -65.51 6.53 -7.91
N VAL A 91 -64.53 6.68 -8.80
CA VAL A 91 -63.28 7.39 -8.56
C VAL A 91 -63.60 8.85 -8.25
N ALA A 92 -63.58 9.18 -6.96
CA ALA A 92 -63.68 10.56 -6.50
C ALA A 92 -62.50 11.38 -7.10
N PRO A 93 -62.75 12.60 -7.59
CA PRO A 93 -61.72 13.42 -8.21
C PRO A 93 -60.60 13.70 -7.21
N ARG A 94 -59.41 13.14 -7.51
CA ARG A 94 -58.22 13.31 -6.67
C ARG A 94 -57.87 14.80 -6.54
N PRO A 95 -57.71 15.33 -5.32
CA PRO A 95 -57.41 16.75 -5.12
C PRO A 95 -56.04 17.10 -5.72
N ARG A 96 -56.03 18.15 -6.55
CA ARG A 96 -54.86 18.72 -7.28
C ARG A 96 -53.67 19.15 -6.40
N ARG A 97 -53.71 18.96 -5.08
CA ARG A 97 -52.70 19.43 -4.10
C ARG A 97 -51.35 18.71 -4.18
N ARG A 98 -51.23 17.53 -4.79
CA ARG A 98 -49.95 16.78 -4.84
C ARG A 98 -48.85 17.46 -5.67
N ARG A 99 -49.20 18.28 -6.66
CA ARG A 99 -48.20 18.95 -7.52
C ARG A 99 -47.47 20.10 -6.80
N ALA A 100 -48.14 20.79 -5.88
CA ALA A 100 -47.53 21.88 -5.12
C ALA A 100 -46.42 21.40 -4.18
N GLY A 101 -46.60 20.22 -3.56
CA GLY A 101 -45.60 19.64 -2.66
C GLY A 101 -44.29 19.27 -3.37
N ILE A 102 -44.38 18.76 -4.61
CA ILE A 102 -43.20 18.39 -5.41
C ILE A 102 -42.40 19.63 -5.80
N VAL A 103 -43.07 20.70 -6.25
CA VAL A 103 -42.39 21.96 -6.61
C VAL A 103 -41.71 22.58 -5.39
N ALA A 104 -42.37 22.57 -4.23
CA ALA A 104 -41.77 23.06 -2.98
C ALA A 104 -40.52 22.24 -2.58
N ALA A 105 -40.57 20.91 -2.69
CA ALA A 105 -39.42 20.06 -2.39
C ALA A 105 -38.24 20.31 -3.34
N ILE A 106 -38.49 20.49 -4.64
CA ILE A 106 -37.44 20.81 -5.62
C ILE A 106 -36.79 22.16 -5.30
N LEU A 107 -37.58 23.18 -5.00
CA LEU A 107 -37.05 24.51 -4.64
C LEU A 107 -36.20 24.45 -3.37
N LEU A 108 -36.62 23.67 -2.37
CA LEU A 108 -35.90 23.52 -1.11
C LEU A 108 -34.57 22.78 -1.30
N SER A 109 -34.54 21.74 -2.14
CA SER A 109 -33.31 21.04 -2.53
C SER A 109 -32.34 21.95 -3.31
N LEU A 110 -32.84 22.76 -4.24
CA LEU A 110 -32.04 23.74 -4.98
C LEU A 110 -31.43 24.79 -4.04
N LEU A 111 -32.20 25.27 -3.06
CA LEU A 111 -31.73 26.25 -2.09
C LEU A 111 -30.65 25.66 -1.16
N ALA A 112 -30.82 24.41 -0.71
CA ALA A 112 -29.81 23.69 0.07
C ALA A 112 -28.51 23.45 -0.73
N LEU A 113 -28.61 23.16 -2.03
CA LEU A 113 -27.47 22.98 -2.91
C LEU A 113 -26.71 24.30 -3.11
N LEU A 114 -27.41 25.42 -3.32
CA LEU A 114 -26.80 26.75 -3.44
C LEU A 114 -26.12 27.19 -2.14
N ALA A 115 -26.74 26.93 -0.98
CA ALA A 115 -26.16 27.22 0.33
C ALA A 115 -24.84 26.43 0.56
N SER A 116 -24.80 25.16 0.14
CA SER A 116 -23.59 24.33 0.24
C SER A 116 -22.47 24.84 -0.67
N GLY A 117 -22.80 25.27 -1.89
CA GLY A 117 -21.83 25.87 -2.81
C GLY A 117 -21.23 27.18 -2.30
N ALA A 118 -22.04 28.03 -1.66
CA ALA A 118 -21.57 29.28 -1.06
C ALA A 118 -20.57 29.05 0.09
N GLY A 119 -20.77 28.00 0.90
CA GLY A 119 -19.85 27.63 1.99
C GLY A 119 -18.45 27.26 1.50
N VAL A 120 -18.36 26.46 0.42
CA VAL A 120 -17.07 26.08 -0.19
C VAL A 120 -16.36 27.29 -0.81
N TRP A 121 -17.10 28.21 -1.42
CA TRP A 121 -16.50 29.42 -2.00
C TRP A 121 -15.96 30.38 -0.92
N LEU A 122 -16.69 30.56 0.19
CA LEU A 122 -16.25 31.39 1.30
C LEU A 122 -15.02 30.82 2.02
N SER A 123 -14.95 29.50 2.23
CA SER A 123 -13.77 28.87 2.83
C SER A 123 -12.53 28.98 1.94
N TRP A 124 -12.69 28.84 0.62
CA TRP A 124 -11.61 29.09 -0.34
C TRP A 124 -11.12 30.55 -0.32
N ARG A 125 -12.04 31.53 -0.22
CA ARG A 125 -11.67 32.96 -0.14
C ARG A 125 -10.94 33.29 1.17
N ALA A 126 -11.35 32.69 2.30
CA ALA A 126 -10.64 32.83 3.57
C ALA A 126 -9.22 32.25 3.50
N TYR A 127 -9.06 31.07 2.87
CA TYR A 127 -7.75 30.44 2.67
C TYR A 127 -6.79 31.31 1.82
N GLN A 128 -7.32 31.94 0.76
CA GLN A 128 -6.54 32.87 -0.07
C GLN A 128 -6.16 34.15 0.69
N ALA A 129 -7.01 34.65 1.60
CA ALA A 129 -6.69 35.81 2.42
C ALA A 129 -5.59 35.53 3.46
N THR A 130 -5.48 34.28 3.94
CA THR A 130 -4.42 33.85 4.86
C THR A 130 -3.10 33.51 4.18
N ARG A 131 -3.07 33.38 2.85
CA ARG A 131 -1.81 33.35 2.09
C ARG A 131 -1.22 34.76 2.09
N ALA A 132 -0.46 35.07 3.13
CA ALA A 132 0.45 36.20 3.10
C ALA A 132 1.34 36.07 1.84
N PRO A 133 1.59 37.17 1.11
CA PRO A 133 2.59 37.15 0.06
C PRO A 133 3.92 36.70 0.69
N GLU A 134 4.54 35.69 0.08
CA GLU A 134 5.90 35.26 0.45
C GLU A 134 6.76 36.52 0.58
N PRO A 135 7.51 36.68 1.69
CA PRO A 135 8.44 37.79 1.79
C PRO A 135 9.41 37.68 0.62
N ALA A 136 9.35 38.66 -0.28
CA ALA A 136 10.31 38.79 -1.35
C ALA A 136 11.70 38.84 -0.70
N PHE A 137 12.43 37.73 -0.79
CA PHE A 137 13.81 37.63 -0.34
C PHE A 137 14.59 38.70 -1.10
N ARG A 138 14.87 39.83 -0.44
CA ARG A 138 15.91 40.76 -0.88
C ARG A 138 17.20 39.96 -0.89
N ALA A 139 17.72 39.67 -2.08
CA ALA A 139 19.05 39.14 -2.26
C ALA A 139 20.04 40.11 -1.60
N ALA A 140 20.53 39.75 -0.42
CA ALA A 140 21.67 40.41 0.18
C ALA A 140 22.91 40.14 -0.70
N PRO A 141 23.86 41.09 -0.81
CA PRO A 141 25.08 40.88 -1.55
C PRO A 141 25.85 39.68 -0.97
N VAL A 142 26.19 38.75 -1.85
CA VAL A 142 26.96 37.54 -1.54
C VAL A 142 28.35 37.96 -1.06
N ILE A 143 28.55 37.97 0.26
CA ILE A 143 29.88 38.00 0.85
C ILE A 143 30.51 36.64 0.54
N ALA A 144 31.70 36.68 -0.05
CA ALA A 144 32.47 35.53 -0.50
C ALA A 144 32.48 34.41 0.54
N SER A 145 31.92 33.26 0.14
CA SER A 145 31.83 32.05 0.93
C SER A 145 33.21 31.58 1.36
N VAL A 146 33.42 31.50 2.68
CA VAL A 146 34.36 30.55 3.28
C VAL A 146 34.11 29.21 2.57
N ALA A 147 35.14 28.63 1.96
CA ALA A 147 35.05 27.35 1.27
C ALA A 147 34.35 26.34 2.19
N ALA A 148 33.06 26.12 1.93
CA ALA A 148 32.23 25.26 2.74
C ALA A 148 32.83 23.87 2.63
N ARG A 149 33.41 23.38 3.73
CA ARG A 149 33.82 21.98 3.83
C ARG A 149 32.64 21.15 3.31
N PRO A 150 32.84 20.25 2.33
CA PRO A 150 31.74 19.46 1.81
C PRO A 150 31.05 18.78 2.99
N PRO A 151 29.70 18.82 3.05
CA PRO A 151 28.97 18.22 4.15
C PRO A 151 29.43 16.77 4.28
N GLN A 152 29.83 16.38 5.49
CA GLN A 152 30.15 14.98 5.74
C GLN A 152 28.91 14.14 5.42
N PRO A 153 29.05 12.97 4.80
CA PRO A 153 27.91 12.12 4.49
C PRO A 153 27.19 11.81 5.80
N ALA A 154 25.86 12.00 5.81
CA ALA A 154 25.03 11.67 6.95
C ALA A 154 25.24 10.19 7.31
N ARG A 155 25.56 9.92 8.57
CA ARG A 155 25.67 8.56 9.09
C ARG A 155 24.33 8.19 9.71
N TYR A 156 23.74 7.11 9.25
CA TYR A 156 22.48 6.57 9.76
C TYR A 156 22.78 5.27 10.52
N PRO A 157 22.83 5.29 11.87
CA PRO A 157 23.05 4.08 12.66
C PRO A 157 21.91 3.08 12.42
N VAL A 158 22.24 1.81 12.17
CA VAL A 158 21.23 0.74 12.02
C VAL A 158 20.54 0.52 13.37
N ALA A 159 19.20 0.58 13.40
CA ALA A 159 18.40 0.25 14.58
C ALA A 159 18.13 -1.26 14.64
N TYR A 160 17.71 -1.84 13.51
CA TYR A 160 17.55 -3.28 13.31
C TYR A 160 17.75 -3.63 11.83
N ALA A 161 18.14 -4.86 11.54
CA ALA A 161 18.48 -5.28 10.19
C ALA A 161 17.74 -6.56 9.79
N LYS A 162 17.00 -6.48 8.68
CA LYS A 162 16.35 -7.63 8.04
C LYS A 162 15.38 -8.40 8.96
N GLU A 163 14.67 -7.68 9.81
CA GLU A 163 13.67 -8.26 10.72
C GLU A 163 12.46 -8.76 9.93
N PRO A 164 12.06 -10.03 10.07
CA PRO A 164 10.94 -10.60 9.35
C PRO A 164 9.59 -10.18 9.97
N LEU A 165 8.62 -9.85 9.12
CA LEU A 165 7.25 -9.52 9.50
C LEU A 165 6.30 -10.41 8.71
N ARG A 166 5.48 -11.20 9.40
CA ARG A 166 4.50 -12.08 8.78
C ARG A 166 3.12 -11.46 8.89
N LEU A 167 2.49 -11.23 7.75
CA LEU A 167 1.13 -10.69 7.68
C LEU A 167 0.18 -11.83 7.30
N GLN A 168 -0.87 -11.98 8.09
CA GLN A 168 -1.96 -12.89 7.81
C GLN A 168 -3.26 -12.21 8.20
N VAL A 169 -4.06 -11.86 7.20
CA VAL A 169 -5.38 -11.28 7.42
C VAL A 169 -6.42 -11.99 6.59
N ALA A 170 -7.67 -11.88 7.03
CA ALA A 170 -8.80 -12.31 6.22
C ALA A 170 -8.96 -11.42 4.97
N CYS A 171 -9.75 -11.91 4.01
CA CYS A 171 -10.14 -11.16 2.83
C CYS A 171 -10.72 -9.78 3.21
N ALA A 172 -10.20 -8.70 2.59
CA ALA A 172 -10.57 -7.29 2.81
C ALA A 172 -10.39 -6.79 4.25
N ALA A 173 -9.70 -7.54 5.11
CA ALA A 173 -9.29 -7.05 6.41
C ALA A 173 -8.05 -6.16 6.28
N VAL A 174 -7.89 -5.29 7.27
CA VAL A 174 -6.80 -4.32 7.36
C VAL A 174 -5.92 -4.73 8.53
N LEU A 175 -4.60 -4.71 8.31
CA LEU A 175 -3.60 -4.84 9.36
C LEU A 175 -2.79 -3.56 9.48
N HIS A 176 -2.41 -3.24 10.70
CA HIS A 176 -1.61 -2.07 11.03
C HIS A 176 -0.23 -2.55 11.47
N LEU A 177 0.82 -1.91 10.96
CA LEU A 177 2.21 -2.26 11.26
C LEU A 177 2.90 -1.07 11.89
N ASP A 178 3.59 -1.33 12.99
CA ASP A 178 4.51 -0.39 13.63
C ASP A 178 5.94 -0.80 13.23
N LEU A 179 6.72 0.18 12.77
CA LEU A 179 8.08 -0.02 12.30
C LEU A 179 9.12 0.52 13.28
N ASP A 180 8.71 1.25 14.33
CA ASP A 180 9.64 1.63 15.40
C ASP A 180 10.04 0.41 16.23
N GLU A 181 9.07 -0.48 16.45
CA GLU A 181 9.26 -1.86 16.89
C GLU A 181 8.66 -2.78 15.84
N PRO A 182 9.44 -3.53 15.04
CA PRO A 182 8.93 -4.25 13.88
C PRO A 182 7.91 -5.33 14.30
N ARG A 183 6.64 -4.94 14.33
CA ARG A 183 5.51 -5.77 14.75
C ARG A 183 4.32 -5.58 13.84
N ALA A 184 3.63 -6.69 13.58
CA ALA A 184 2.32 -6.68 12.95
C ALA A 184 1.22 -6.55 14.01
N ASP A 185 0.01 -6.16 13.57
CA ASP A 185 -1.16 -5.99 14.44
C ASP A 185 -1.00 -4.89 15.51
N ALA A 186 -0.33 -3.80 15.13
CA ALA A 186 -0.22 -2.62 15.97
C ALA A 186 -1.55 -1.87 16.09
N ALA A 187 -1.72 -1.06 17.12
CA ALA A 187 -2.82 -0.11 17.18
C ALA A 187 -2.71 0.91 16.03
N GLU A 188 -3.84 1.27 15.41
CA GLU A 188 -3.87 2.19 14.26
C GLU A 188 -3.08 3.49 14.52
N VAL A 189 -3.21 4.06 15.72
CA VAL A 189 -2.57 5.33 16.11
C VAL A 189 -1.04 5.27 16.19
N LEU A 190 -0.48 4.07 16.29
CA LEU A 190 0.97 3.84 16.33
C LEU A 190 1.50 3.30 14.99
N ALA A 191 0.62 3.04 14.03
CA ALA A 191 1.00 2.32 12.82
C ALA A 191 1.64 3.23 11.78
N ASP A 192 2.86 2.92 11.36
CA ASP A 192 3.54 3.57 10.25
C ASP A 192 3.04 3.08 8.89
N LEU A 193 2.61 1.83 8.83
CA LEU A 193 2.06 1.21 7.61
C LEU A 193 0.69 0.59 7.85
N ARG A 194 -0.09 0.58 6.79
CA ARG A 194 -1.39 -0.06 6.69
C ARG A 194 -1.37 -1.07 5.56
N TYR A 195 -1.66 -2.32 5.86
CA TYR A 195 -1.84 -3.39 4.88
C TYR A 195 -3.33 -3.65 4.65
N ASP A 196 -3.80 -3.57 3.41
CA ASP A 196 -5.13 -4.00 2.97
C ASP A 196 -4.97 -5.33 2.24
N GLY A 197 -5.53 -6.41 2.80
CA GLY A 197 -5.36 -7.77 2.27
C GLY A 197 -6.00 -8.00 0.89
N GLY A 198 -6.85 -7.08 0.42
CA GLY A 198 -7.59 -7.25 -0.83
C GLY A 198 -8.60 -8.40 -0.79
N CYS A 199 -9.35 -8.57 -1.88
CA CYS A 199 -10.32 -9.66 -2.05
C CYS A 199 -10.53 -9.99 -3.52
N GLY A 200 -10.73 -11.27 -3.83
CA GLY A 200 -11.01 -11.73 -5.19
C GLY A 200 -9.86 -11.37 -6.13
N THR A 201 -10.14 -10.50 -7.11
CA THR A 201 -9.15 -10.02 -8.09
C THR A 201 -8.44 -8.73 -7.66
N LYS A 202 -8.82 -8.12 -6.52
CA LYS A 202 -8.14 -6.93 -6.00
C LYS A 202 -6.85 -7.38 -5.28
N PRO A 203 -5.65 -7.00 -5.77
CA PRO A 203 -4.40 -7.36 -5.11
C PRO A 203 -4.28 -6.65 -3.75
N PRO A 204 -3.52 -7.24 -2.80
CA PRO A 204 -3.21 -6.58 -1.54
C PRO A 204 -2.43 -5.29 -1.76
N GLN A 205 -2.61 -4.33 -0.86
CA GLN A 205 -2.01 -3.00 -0.95
C GLN A 205 -1.36 -2.59 0.37
N LEU A 206 -0.28 -1.82 0.28
CA LEU A 206 0.47 -1.27 1.40
C LEU A 206 0.44 0.26 1.31
N GLY A 207 -0.11 0.93 2.31
CA GLY A 207 -0.18 2.39 2.39
C GLY A 207 0.46 2.92 3.67
N LEU A 208 0.66 4.24 3.72
CA LEU A 208 1.15 4.90 4.94
C LEU A 208 0.06 4.95 6.00
N GLY A 209 0.41 4.56 7.22
CA GLY A 209 -0.38 4.75 8.42
C GLY A 209 -0.21 6.16 9.01
N VAL A 210 -0.84 6.41 10.16
CA VAL A 210 -0.80 7.73 10.82
C VAL A 210 0.50 7.97 11.58
N GLY A 211 1.22 6.90 11.94
CA GLY A 211 2.55 6.93 12.55
C GLY A 211 3.64 7.33 11.56
N ALA A 212 3.40 7.28 10.24
CA ALA A 212 4.41 7.67 9.26
C ALA A 212 4.45 9.20 9.05
N ALA A 213 5.66 9.76 9.13
CA ALA A 213 5.95 11.13 8.70
C ALA A 213 6.08 11.24 7.18
N GLY A 214 6.48 10.16 6.49
CA GLY A 214 6.56 10.11 5.03
C GLY A 214 6.85 8.71 4.49
N GLY A 215 6.82 8.56 3.17
CA GLY A 215 7.21 7.32 2.50
C GLY A 215 7.47 7.50 1.01
N SER A 216 7.96 6.45 0.33
CA SER A 216 8.22 6.43 -1.11
C SER A 216 7.38 5.38 -1.84
N ARG A 217 7.20 5.53 -3.16
CA ARG A 217 6.36 4.61 -3.96
C ARG A 217 6.98 3.23 -4.18
N GLN A 218 8.24 3.18 -4.61
CA GLN A 218 8.98 1.94 -4.81
C GLN A 218 10.47 2.26 -4.88
N VAL A 219 11.29 1.40 -4.29
CA VAL A 219 12.75 1.47 -4.32
C VAL A 219 13.34 0.08 -4.58
N SER A 220 14.65 0.01 -4.76
CA SER A 220 15.38 -1.26 -4.76
C SER A 220 15.34 -1.90 -3.36
N ALA A 221 15.25 -3.23 -3.31
CA ALA A 221 15.35 -4.00 -2.06
C ALA A 221 16.74 -3.91 -1.40
N ASP A 222 17.76 -3.47 -2.14
CA ASP A 222 19.12 -3.25 -1.64
C ASP A 222 19.40 -1.77 -1.30
N ALA A 223 18.36 -0.91 -1.28
CA ALA A 223 18.52 0.50 -0.96
C ALA A 223 19.08 0.69 0.46
N ASP A 224 20.04 1.61 0.61
CA ASP A 224 20.53 2.01 1.92
C ASP A 224 19.72 3.19 2.50
N ALA A 225 20.12 3.66 3.69
CA ALA A 225 19.47 4.78 4.35
C ALA A 225 19.46 6.07 3.51
N ALA A 226 20.55 6.36 2.78
CA ALA A 226 20.68 7.58 1.99
C ALA A 226 19.81 7.50 0.72
N ASP A 227 19.74 6.32 0.10
CA ASP A 227 18.83 6.07 -1.01
C ASP A 227 17.37 6.15 -0.56
N CYS A 228 17.04 5.65 0.64
CA CYS A 228 15.73 5.80 1.22
C CYS A 228 15.33 7.26 1.50
N ASP A 229 16.20 8.04 2.17
CA ASP A 229 15.96 9.47 2.39
C ASP A 229 15.74 10.20 1.05
N ARG A 230 16.59 9.93 0.05
CA ARG A 230 16.44 10.50 -1.29
C ARG A 230 15.11 10.13 -1.93
N ALA A 231 14.73 8.85 -1.90
CA ALA A 231 13.51 8.34 -2.52
C ALA A 231 12.23 8.96 -1.91
N ILE A 232 12.21 9.16 -0.58
CA ILE A 232 11.10 9.83 0.09
C ILE A 232 10.97 11.28 -0.39
N ARG A 233 12.10 11.98 -0.60
CA ARG A 233 12.08 13.37 -1.08
C ARG A 233 11.70 13.50 -2.56
N THR A 234 12.16 12.58 -3.42
CA THR A 234 12.00 12.71 -4.87
C THR A 234 10.77 11.99 -5.43
N ALA A 235 10.29 10.95 -4.74
CA ALA A 235 9.14 10.15 -5.16
C ALA A 235 8.19 9.85 -3.98
N PRO A 236 7.65 10.88 -3.31
CA PRO A 236 6.84 10.71 -2.11
C PRO A 236 5.57 9.90 -2.39
N LEU A 237 5.26 9.00 -1.47
CA LEU A 237 3.96 8.36 -1.36
C LEU A 237 3.06 9.26 -0.51
N GLY A 238 2.03 9.83 -1.15
CA GLY A 238 1.05 10.67 -0.45
C GLY A 238 0.17 9.87 0.51
N ARG A 239 -0.36 10.55 1.54
CA ARG A 239 -1.35 9.93 2.45
C ARG A 239 -2.56 9.43 1.66
N GLY A 240 -3.02 8.22 1.98
CA GLY A 240 -4.14 7.57 1.28
C GLY A 240 -3.78 6.96 -0.08
N LEU A 241 -2.54 7.16 -0.57
CA LEU A 241 -2.02 6.35 -1.66
C LEU A 241 -1.46 5.04 -1.11
N ALA A 242 -1.52 4.01 -1.93
CA ALA A 242 -1.01 2.69 -1.59
C ALA A 242 -0.22 2.11 -2.76
N VAL A 243 0.72 1.23 -2.43
CA VAL A 243 1.54 0.47 -3.35
C VAL A 243 0.98 -0.94 -3.40
N GLU A 244 0.91 -1.51 -4.61
CA GLU A 244 0.49 -2.91 -4.76
C GLU A 244 1.56 -3.83 -4.15
N VAL A 245 1.12 -4.81 -3.35
CA VAL A 245 2.02 -5.75 -2.69
C VAL A 245 2.41 -6.84 -3.68
N LYS A 246 3.66 -6.80 -4.14
CA LYS A 246 4.28 -7.79 -5.04
C LYS A 246 5.64 -8.20 -4.50
N GLU A 247 5.97 -9.48 -4.64
CA GLU A 247 7.29 -10.00 -4.30
C GLU A 247 8.41 -9.19 -4.97
N GLY A 248 9.47 -8.88 -4.21
CA GLY A 248 10.59 -8.06 -4.65
C GLY A 248 10.32 -6.56 -4.67
N THR A 249 9.11 -6.11 -4.32
CA THR A 249 8.82 -4.68 -4.15
C THR A 249 9.32 -4.20 -2.80
N ALA A 250 9.97 -3.05 -2.77
CA ALA A 250 10.38 -2.40 -1.52
C ALA A 250 9.92 -0.95 -1.46
N VAL A 251 9.61 -0.46 -0.26
CA VAL A 251 9.22 0.92 0.02
C VAL A 251 10.07 1.48 1.15
N CYS A 252 10.36 2.77 1.11
CA CYS A 252 11.00 3.47 2.24
C CYS A 252 9.93 4.23 3.02
N VAL A 253 10.04 4.19 4.34
CA VAL A 253 9.13 4.87 5.28
C VAL A 253 9.98 5.70 6.23
N LEU A 254 9.50 6.90 6.56
CA LEU A 254 10.03 7.72 7.64
C LEU A 254 8.99 7.69 8.78
N THR A 255 9.34 7.11 9.93
CA THR A 255 8.45 7.05 11.09
C THR A 255 8.35 8.43 11.77
N ALA A 256 7.23 8.70 12.44
CA ALA A 256 7.01 9.95 13.18
C ALA A 256 7.44 9.87 14.66
N ALA A 257 8.05 8.76 15.09
CA ALA A 257 8.60 8.64 16.43
C ALA A 257 9.73 9.64 16.71
N ALA A 258 10.05 9.77 17.99
CA ALA A 258 11.20 10.51 18.48
C ALA A 258 12.14 9.55 19.24
N PRO A 259 13.31 9.19 18.69
CA PRO A 259 13.86 9.63 17.40
C PRO A 259 13.15 9.00 16.19
N ALA A 260 13.12 9.71 15.08
CA ALA A 260 12.55 9.22 13.83
C ALA A 260 13.45 8.15 13.20
N GLN A 261 12.84 7.20 12.50
CA GLN A 261 13.55 6.11 11.83
C GLN A 261 13.26 6.12 10.33
N LEU A 262 14.29 5.90 9.52
CA LEU A 262 14.15 5.54 8.11
C LEU A 262 14.08 4.02 8.03
N VAL A 263 13.05 3.49 7.40
CA VAL A 263 12.82 2.05 7.33
C VAL A 263 12.62 1.63 5.88
N LEU A 264 13.43 0.68 5.42
CA LEU A 264 13.22 -0.05 4.17
C LEU A 264 12.37 -1.27 4.47
N VAL A 265 11.22 -1.38 3.83
CA VAL A 265 10.31 -2.53 3.92
C VAL A 265 10.26 -3.22 2.57
N GLU A 266 10.76 -4.45 2.52
CA GLU A 266 10.77 -5.31 1.35
C GLU A 266 9.69 -6.39 1.48
N ILE A 267 8.97 -6.64 0.40
CA ILE A 267 8.01 -7.75 0.29
C ILE A 267 8.78 -8.97 -0.22
N ILE A 268 9.02 -9.94 0.65
CA ILE A 268 9.81 -11.15 0.36
C ILE A 268 8.98 -12.31 -0.16
N ASP A 269 7.68 -12.34 0.16
CA ASP A 269 6.73 -13.30 -0.40
C ASP A 269 5.30 -12.76 -0.34
N VAL A 270 4.48 -13.21 -1.29
CA VAL A 270 3.04 -12.93 -1.32
C VAL A 270 2.32 -14.26 -1.48
N GLY A 271 1.62 -14.69 -0.43
CA GLY A 271 0.79 -15.89 -0.49
C GLY A 271 -0.61 -15.58 -0.98
N GLY A 272 -1.37 -16.64 -1.27
CA GLY A 272 -2.81 -16.50 -1.53
C GLY A 272 -3.57 -15.99 -0.30
N SER A 273 -4.79 -15.48 -0.50
CA SER A 273 -5.73 -15.14 0.59
C SER A 273 -5.31 -14.02 1.56
N GLY A 274 -4.41 -13.11 1.18
CA GLY A 274 -4.06 -11.94 2.02
C GLY A 274 -2.90 -12.19 2.99
N THR A 275 -2.09 -13.22 2.74
CA THR A 275 -0.82 -13.42 3.45
C THR A 275 0.33 -12.75 2.71
N ALA A 276 1.24 -12.11 3.43
CA ALA A 276 2.48 -11.59 2.88
C ALA A 276 3.62 -11.71 3.89
N GLY A 277 4.81 -12.05 3.41
CA GLY A 277 6.04 -11.92 4.16
C GLY A 277 6.72 -10.60 3.82
N LEU A 278 7.07 -9.83 4.84
CA LEU A 278 7.88 -8.63 4.71
C LEU A 278 9.20 -8.79 5.46
N ARG A 279 10.17 -7.97 5.08
CA ARG A 279 11.46 -7.82 5.75
C ARG A 279 11.75 -6.34 5.93
N ALA A 280 12.03 -5.92 7.16
CA ALA A 280 12.28 -4.52 7.49
C ALA A 280 13.73 -4.29 7.91
N THR A 281 14.34 -3.22 7.42
CA THR A 281 15.65 -2.73 7.89
C THR A 281 15.49 -1.27 8.26
N SER A 282 15.93 -0.89 9.45
CA SER A 282 15.75 0.47 9.97
C SER A 282 17.09 1.13 10.30
N TRP A 283 17.14 2.43 10.06
CA TRP A 283 18.21 3.30 10.50
C TRP A 283 17.67 4.51 11.25
N GLN A 284 18.35 4.90 12.32
CA GLN A 284 17.99 6.09 13.09
C GLN A 284 18.34 7.35 12.29
N VAL A 285 17.38 8.26 12.19
CA VAL A 285 17.63 9.59 11.63
C VAL A 285 18.37 10.41 12.68
N PRO A 286 19.54 11.01 12.35
CA PRO A 286 20.20 11.93 13.25
C PRO A 286 19.26 13.07 13.60
N GLY A 287 18.90 13.20 14.87
CA GLY A 287 18.15 14.36 15.34
C GLY A 287 19.08 15.57 15.44
N ASP A 288 18.65 16.71 14.91
CA ASP A 288 19.18 18.01 15.32
C ASP A 288 18.73 18.25 16.77
N ARG A 289 19.56 17.84 17.75
CA ARG A 289 19.37 18.25 19.15
C ARG A 289 19.83 19.68 19.36
#